data_AF-A0A7S0DJD7-F1
#
_entry.id   AF-A0A7S0DJD7-F1
#
_cell.length_a   1.000
_cell.length_b   1.000
_cell.length_c   1.000
_cell.angle_alpha   90.00
_cell.angle_beta   90.00
_cell.angle_gamma   90.00
#
_symmetry.space_group_name_H-M   'P 1'
#
loop_
_entity.id
_entity.type
_entity.pdbx_description
1 polymer ?
#
loop_
_entity_poly.entity_id
_entity_poly.type
_entity_poly.pdbx_seq_one_letter_code
_entity_poly.pdbx_strand_id
1 'polypeptide(L)'
;FMSHCQSTDIGSTQSLILQLPIVAKYVLLASFLAAHNPPKSDAQMFSAEAGPRKKRRRTKKVSKEISTLLTGPKPFGLTRMLAIFDSIYHDMESCGQTVIHTLTSSLVRLKLLSQVQSTTRSDPFLRGLVLTCNVSLEDVRFLSDRMQLPLANYLYNP
;
A
#
# COMPACT_ATOMS: atom_id res chain seq x y z
N PHE A 1 -23.19 -13.95 9.00
CA PHE A 1 -21.97 -13.34 8.43
C PHE A 1 -21.59 -12.13 9.28
N MET A 2 -20.93 -12.37 10.41
CA MET A 2 -20.50 -11.32 11.33
C MET A 2 -19.07 -10.91 10.96
N SER A 3 -18.92 -9.73 10.36
CA SER A 3 -17.64 -9.06 10.19
C SER A 3 -17.03 -8.82 11.58
N HIS A 4 -15.86 -9.41 11.81
CA HIS A 4 -15.08 -9.20 13.02
C HIS A 4 -14.54 -7.77 13.02
N CYS A 5 -15.10 -6.94 13.90
CA CYS A 5 -14.47 -5.70 14.32
C CYS A 5 -13.28 -6.10 15.20
N GLN A 6 -12.08 -6.21 14.60
CA GLN A 6 -10.86 -6.43 15.36
C GLN A 6 -10.37 -5.07 15.86
N SER A 7 -10.62 -4.78 17.13
CA SER A 7 -9.99 -3.71 17.87
C SER A 7 -8.50 -4.03 18.01
N THR A 8 -7.69 -3.69 17.01
CA THR A 8 -6.24 -3.68 17.15
C THR A 8 -5.86 -2.48 18.00
N ASP A 9 -5.23 -2.74 19.13
CA ASP A 9 -4.63 -1.73 20.00
C ASP A 9 -3.70 -0.83 19.16
N ILE A 10 -4.06 0.45 19.03
CA ILE A 10 -3.44 1.41 18.11
C ILE A 10 -1.93 1.54 18.37
N GLY A 11 -1.50 1.38 19.63
CA GLY A 11 -0.07 1.39 20.00
C GLY A 11 0.69 0.13 19.55
N SER A 12 0.02 -1.02 19.53
CA SER A 12 0.63 -2.32 19.21
C SER A 12 0.99 -2.44 17.72
N THR A 13 0.10 -2.00 16.82
CA THR A 13 0.36 -2.04 15.36
C THR A 13 1.48 -1.08 14.96
N GLN A 14 1.51 0.13 15.52
CA GLN A 14 2.55 1.13 15.24
C GLN A 14 3.94 0.66 15.67
N SER A 15 4.05 0.04 16.84
CA SER A 15 5.32 -0.57 17.29
C SER A 15 5.80 -1.66 16.32
N LEU A 16 4.89 -2.53 15.89
CA LEU A 16 5.21 -3.61 14.95
C LEU A 16 5.71 -3.07 13.59
N ILE A 17 4.99 -2.12 12.99
CA ILE A 17 5.36 -1.59 11.67
C ILE A 17 6.69 -0.82 11.70
N LEU A 18 7.08 -0.24 12.85
CA LEU A 18 8.37 0.42 13.01
C LEU A 18 9.55 -0.55 13.04
N GLN A 19 9.34 -1.77 13.53
CA GLN A 19 10.38 -2.79 13.59
C GLN A 19 10.59 -3.50 12.24
N LEU A 20 9.71 -3.27 11.26
CA LEU A 20 9.84 -3.86 9.94
C LEU A 20 11.10 -3.38 9.19
N PRO A 21 11.74 -4.25 8.39
CA PRO A 21 12.77 -3.85 7.43
C PRO A 21 12.26 -2.74 6.51
N ILE A 22 13.17 -1.87 6.05
CA ILE A 22 12.80 -0.71 5.22
C ILE A 22 11.97 -1.09 3.99
N VAL A 23 12.41 -2.12 3.27
CA VAL A 23 11.71 -2.64 2.09
C VAL A 23 10.31 -3.12 2.45
N ALA A 24 10.13 -3.80 3.59
CA ALA A 24 8.84 -4.28 4.03
C ALA A 24 7.88 -3.13 4.37
N LYS A 25 8.39 -2.04 4.93
CA LYS A 25 7.60 -0.81 5.17
C LYS A 25 7.11 -0.20 3.85
N TYR A 26 7.97 -0.14 2.82
CA TYR A 26 7.56 0.33 1.49
C TYR A 26 6.55 -0.61 0.82
N VAL A 27 6.70 -1.93 0.95
CA VAL A 27 5.70 -2.90 0.47
C VAL A 27 4.35 -2.68 1.16
N LEU A 28 4.36 -2.39 2.46
CA LEU A 28 3.15 -2.08 3.22
C LEU A 28 2.50 -0.76 2.76
N LEU A 29 3.29 0.30 2.54
CA LEU A 29 2.81 1.58 2.00
C LEU A 29 2.22 1.39 0.59
N ALA A 30 2.90 0.68 -0.29
CA ALA A 30 2.41 0.39 -1.65
C ALA A 30 1.10 -0.41 -1.62
N SER A 31 0.99 -1.38 -0.71
CA SER A 31 -0.23 -2.16 -0.49
C SER A 31 -1.41 -1.29 -0.03
N PHE A 32 -1.16 -0.35 0.88
CA PHE A 32 -2.19 0.58 1.34
C PHE A 32 -2.67 1.49 0.21
N LEU A 33 -1.73 2.05 -0.57
CA LEU A 33 -2.05 2.89 -1.73
C LEU A 33 -2.85 2.12 -2.78
N ALA A 34 -2.48 0.86 -3.04
CA ALA A 34 -3.26 0.00 -3.92
C ALA A 34 -4.70 -0.19 -3.39
N ALA A 35 -4.87 -0.49 -2.10
CA ALA A 35 -6.21 -0.73 -1.54
C ALA A 35 -7.13 0.50 -1.59
N HIS A 36 -6.58 1.71 -1.51
CA HIS A 36 -7.35 2.96 -1.38
C HIS A 36 -7.48 3.77 -2.67
N ASN A 37 -6.55 3.61 -3.61
CA ASN A 37 -6.61 4.30 -4.90
C ASN A 37 -7.36 3.46 -5.94
N PRO A 38 -8.18 4.06 -6.80
CA PRO A 38 -8.77 3.37 -7.94
C PRO A 38 -7.66 2.95 -8.92
N PRO A 39 -7.69 1.74 -9.52
CA PRO A 39 -6.65 1.30 -10.47
C PRO A 39 -6.45 2.26 -11.66
N LYS A 40 -7.51 2.96 -12.08
CA LYS A 40 -7.47 3.94 -13.17
C LYS A 40 -6.60 5.16 -12.87
N SER A 41 -6.34 5.49 -11.60
CA SER A 41 -5.50 6.63 -11.23
C SER A 41 -4.00 6.30 -11.26
N ASP A 42 -3.63 5.02 -11.27
CA ASP A 42 -2.23 4.62 -11.09
C ASP A 42 -1.31 5.21 -12.17
N ALA A 43 -1.74 5.18 -13.44
CA ALA A 43 -0.96 5.70 -14.56
C ALA A 43 -0.68 7.22 -14.43
N GLN A 44 -1.62 8.00 -13.90
CA GLN A 44 -1.40 9.43 -13.70
C GLN A 44 -0.52 9.73 -12.48
N MET A 45 -0.54 8.85 -11.48
CA MET A 45 0.10 9.09 -10.19
C MET A 45 1.51 8.50 -10.12
N PHE A 46 1.76 7.37 -10.77
CA PHE A 46 2.96 6.55 -10.60
C PHE A 46 3.77 6.31 -11.89
N SER A 47 3.38 6.92 -13.04
CA SER A 47 4.19 6.79 -14.27
C SER A 47 5.54 7.48 -14.15
N ALA A 48 6.60 6.78 -14.58
CA ALA A 48 8.00 7.20 -14.53
C ALA A 48 8.30 8.48 -15.34
N GLU A 49 7.47 8.82 -16.33
CA GLU A 49 7.64 10.02 -17.17
C GLU A 49 7.23 11.33 -16.48
N ALA A 50 6.66 11.27 -15.28
CA ALA A 50 6.50 12.46 -14.45
C ALA A 50 7.88 12.83 -13.88
N GLY A 51 8.67 13.58 -14.67
CA GLY A 51 9.93 14.20 -14.24
C GLY A 51 9.81 14.92 -12.90
N PRO A 52 10.93 15.38 -12.30
CA PRO A 52 11.03 15.78 -10.88
C PRO A 52 9.77 16.51 -10.43
N ARG A 53 8.93 15.81 -9.65
CA ARG A 53 7.57 16.23 -9.33
C ARG A 53 7.63 17.63 -8.73
N LYS A 54 7.42 18.66 -9.55
CA LYS A 54 7.20 20.03 -9.07
C LYS A 54 6.10 19.92 -8.04
N LYS A 55 6.38 20.29 -6.79
CA LYS A 55 5.41 20.41 -5.69
C LYS A 55 4.21 21.18 -6.22
N ARG A 56 3.21 20.47 -6.76
CA ARG A 56 1.90 21.06 -7.02
C ARG A 56 1.34 21.30 -5.64
N ARG A 57 1.40 22.55 -5.17
CA ARG A 57 0.68 23.03 -3.99
C ARG A 57 -0.81 22.81 -4.25
N ARG A 58 -1.29 21.59 -4.01
CA ARG A 58 -2.72 21.30 -3.93
C ARG A 58 -3.16 21.79 -2.56
N THR A 59 -3.77 22.97 -2.57
CA THR A 59 -4.37 23.60 -1.39
C THR A 59 -5.42 22.68 -0.79
N LYS A 60 -5.14 22.23 0.44
CA LYS A 60 -6.03 21.74 1.51
C LYS A 60 -7.46 21.37 1.10
N LYS A 61 -7.79 20.08 1.12
CA LYS A 61 -9.12 19.57 1.52
C LYS A 61 -8.99 18.22 2.25
N VAL A 62 -8.72 18.29 3.56
CA VAL A 62 -8.76 17.17 4.53
C VAL A 62 -10.11 16.44 4.49
N SER A 63 -11.19 17.14 4.12
CA SER A 63 -12.56 16.61 4.07
C SER A 63 -12.79 15.47 3.06
N LYS A 64 -11.91 15.24 2.09
CA LYS A 64 -12.13 14.29 0.98
C LYS A 64 -11.32 12.99 1.04
N GLU A 65 -10.28 12.92 1.87
CA GLU A 65 -9.62 11.64 2.18
C GLU A 65 -10.61 10.66 2.82
N ILE A 66 -11.65 11.18 3.47
CA ILE A 66 -12.70 10.41 4.14
C ILE A 66 -13.53 9.58 3.13
N SER A 67 -13.77 10.09 1.92
CA SER A 67 -14.65 9.43 0.93
C SER A 67 -14.15 8.04 0.49
N THR A 68 -12.85 7.86 0.31
CA THR A 68 -12.25 6.56 -0.03
C THR A 68 -12.16 5.63 1.18
N LEU A 69 -11.99 6.18 2.39
CA LEU A 69 -11.97 5.42 3.65
C LEU A 69 -13.35 4.85 4.01
N LEU A 70 -14.44 5.52 3.63
CA LEU A 70 -15.81 5.03 3.82
C LEU A 70 -16.11 3.77 2.98
N THR A 71 -15.32 3.49 1.95
CA THR A 71 -15.54 2.32 1.06
C THR A 71 -14.81 1.07 1.54
N GLY A 72 -13.97 1.18 2.57
CA GLY A 72 -13.11 0.08 3.05
C GLY A 72 -11.98 -0.29 2.07
N PRO A 73 -10.96 -1.02 2.56
CA PRO A 73 -9.82 -1.42 1.73
C PRO A 73 -10.24 -2.38 0.62
N LYS A 74 -9.95 -2.03 -0.64
CA LYS A 74 -10.31 -2.83 -1.81
C LYS A 74 -9.25 -3.90 -2.09
N PRO A 75 -9.65 -5.09 -2.59
CA PRO A 75 -8.70 -6.07 -3.06
C PRO A 75 -7.90 -5.54 -4.26
N PHE A 76 -6.62 -5.88 -4.31
CA PHE A 76 -5.70 -5.48 -5.38
C PHE A 76 -4.80 -6.65 -5.77
N GLY A 77 -4.36 -6.66 -7.03
CA GLY A 77 -3.43 -7.68 -7.54
C GLY A 77 -1.98 -7.38 -7.14
N LEU A 78 -1.19 -8.44 -6.94
CA LEU A 78 0.23 -8.31 -6.60
C LEU A 78 1.03 -7.48 -7.61
N THR A 79 0.79 -7.67 -8.92
CA THR A 79 1.46 -6.90 -9.97
C THR A 79 1.27 -5.39 -9.81
N ARG A 80 0.08 -4.96 -9.39
CA ARG A 80 -0.21 -3.55 -9.13
C ARG A 80 0.57 -3.03 -7.92
N MET A 81 0.62 -3.82 -6.84
CA MET A 81 1.42 -3.49 -5.66
C MET A 81 2.91 -3.34 -6.01
N LEU A 82 3.46 -4.24 -6.83
CA LEU A 82 4.85 -4.17 -7.31
C LEU A 82 5.12 -2.90 -8.12
N ALA A 83 4.25 -2.57 -9.08
CA ALA A 83 4.40 -1.35 -9.88
C ALA A 83 4.34 -0.07 -9.02
N ILE A 84 3.46 -0.03 -8.01
CA ILE A 84 3.40 1.09 -7.07
C ILE A 84 4.67 1.12 -6.21
N PHE A 85 5.14 -0.03 -5.73
CA PHE A 85 6.38 -0.14 -4.95
C PHE A 85 7.56 0.44 -5.71
N ASP A 86 7.77 0.04 -6.96
CA ASP A 86 8.88 0.53 -7.81
C ASP A 86 8.81 2.05 -8.04
N SER A 87 7.61 2.63 -8.00
CA SER A 87 7.42 4.08 -8.18
C SER A 87 7.65 4.93 -6.91
N ILE A 88 7.59 4.32 -5.73
CA ILE A 88 7.76 5.02 -4.43
C ILE A 88 9.09 4.69 -3.77
N TYR A 89 9.67 3.53 -4.07
CA TYR A 89 10.98 3.09 -3.59
C TYR A 89 12.07 3.63 -4.54
N HIS A 90 12.69 4.74 -4.17
CA HIS A 90 13.69 5.44 -4.98
C HIS A 90 15.13 5.04 -4.65
N ASP A 91 15.33 3.99 -3.85
CA ASP A 91 16.68 3.55 -3.50
C ASP A 91 17.39 2.97 -4.73
N MET A 92 18.71 3.14 -4.80
CA MET A 92 19.50 2.81 -6.00
C MET A 92 19.57 1.30 -6.28
N GLU A 93 19.25 0.47 -5.28
CA GLU A 93 19.19 -0.98 -5.43
C GLU A 93 17.75 -1.46 -5.60
N SER A 94 17.42 -1.90 -6.81
CA SER A 94 16.17 -2.61 -7.07
C SER A 94 16.12 -3.89 -6.22
N CYS A 95 15.12 -3.99 -5.35
CA CYS A 95 14.89 -5.22 -4.61
C CYS A 95 14.41 -6.33 -5.57
N GLY A 96 15.08 -7.48 -5.56
CA GLY A 96 14.66 -8.62 -6.38
C GLY A 96 13.23 -9.06 -6.03
N GLN A 97 12.44 -9.43 -7.04
CA GLN A 97 11.04 -9.82 -6.85
C GLN A 97 10.88 -10.91 -5.77
N THR A 98 11.76 -11.91 -5.73
CA THR A 98 11.77 -12.99 -4.72
C THR A 98 11.81 -12.46 -3.28
N VAL A 99 12.55 -11.38 -3.03
CA VAL A 99 12.60 -10.74 -1.71
C VAL A 99 11.25 -10.11 -1.39
N ILE A 100 10.67 -9.38 -2.34
CA ILE A 100 9.35 -8.74 -2.16
C ILE A 100 8.25 -9.79 -1.92
N HIS A 101 8.28 -10.93 -2.63
CA HIS A 101 7.36 -12.05 -2.40
C HIS A 101 7.51 -12.65 -0.99
N THR A 102 8.74 -12.83 -0.53
CA THR A 102 9.02 -13.31 0.83
C THR A 102 8.50 -12.34 1.88
N LEU A 103 8.73 -11.05 1.69
CA LEU A 103 8.24 -9.99 2.59
C LEU A 103 6.71 -9.93 2.59
N THR A 104 6.07 -10.00 1.42
CA THR A 104 4.60 -10.06 1.28
C THR A 104 4.04 -11.23 2.08
N SER A 105 4.63 -12.41 1.95
CA SER A 105 4.20 -13.61 2.71
C SER A 105 4.35 -13.41 4.23
N SER A 106 5.43 -12.76 4.68
CA SER A 106 5.61 -12.40 6.09
C SER A 106 4.56 -11.39 6.56
N LEU A 107 4.25 -10.36 5.78
CA LEU A 107 3.23 -9.36 6.11
C LEU A 107 1.82 -9.99 6.19
N VAL A 108 1.53 -11.00 5.38
CA VAL A 108 0.30 -11.79 5.48
C VAL A 108 0.26 -12.60 6.78
N ARG A 109 1.37 -13.25 7.17
CA ARG A 109 1.47 -13.96 8.46
C ARG A 109 1.28 -13.03 9.65
N LEU A 110 1.81 -11.82 9.57
CA LEU A 110 1.66 -10.76 10.58
C LEU A 110 0.28 -10.09 10.57
N LYS A 111 -0.66 -10.54 9.72
CA LYS A 111 -2.01 -9.97 9.56
C LYS A 111 -2.04 -8.49 9.18
N LEU A 112 -0.93 -7.93 8.69
CA LEU A 112 -0.88 -6.59 8.12
C LEU A 112 -1.47 -6.57 6.70
N LEU A 113 -1.38 -7.71 6.00
CA LEU A 113 -2.06 -7.99 4.73
C LEU A 113 -2.94 -9.25 4.86
N SER A 114 -3.94 -9.36 4.01
CA SER A 114 -4.78 -10.56 3.88
C SER A 114 -4.84 -11.01 2.43
N GLN A 115 -4.63 -12.30 2.18
CA GLN A 115 -4.87 -12.90 0.87
C GLN A 115 -6.35 -13.24 0.73
N VAL A 116 -7.02 -12.66 -0.27
CA VAL A 116 -8.46 -12.80 -0.47
C VAL A 116 -8.80 -13.91 -1.45
N GLN A 117 -7.99 -14.09 -2.50
CA GLN A 117 -8.17 -15.15 -3.48
C GLN A 117 -6.86 -15.45 -4.21
N SER A 118 -6.67 -16.70 -4.60
CA SER A 118 -5.79 -17.08 -5.71
C SER A 118 -6.71 -17.39 -6.88
N THR A 119 -6.78 -16.53 -7.89
CA THR A 119 -7.63 -16.83 -9.05
C THR A 119 -7.02 -18.02 -9.78
N THR A 120 -7.65 -19.18 -9.70
CA THR A 120 -7.27 -20.39 -10.44
C THR A 120 -7.52 -20.18 -11.92
N ARG A 121 -6.53 -19.67 -12.65
CA ARG A 121 -6.52 -19.74 -14.12
C ARG A 121 -5.13 -19.51 -14.67
N SER A 122 -4.40 -20.62 -14.85
CA SER A 122 -3.38 -20.80 -15.89
C SER A 122 -2.34 -19.68 -16.06
N ASP A 123 -1.84 -19.09 -14.98
CA ASP A 123 -0.60 -18.31 -15.00
C ASP A 123 0.28 -18.77 -13.82
N PRO A 124 1.36 -19.53 -14.07
CA PRO A 124 2.20 -20.11 -13.01
C PRO A 124 2.95 -19.07 -12.17
N PHE A 125 2.95 -17.79 -12.57
CA PHE A 125 3.92 -16.80 -12.12
C PHE A 125 3.35 -15.64 -11.29
N LEU A 126 2.38 -15.91 -10.40
CA LEU A 126 1.91 -14.98 -9.35
C LEU A 126 1.00 -13.82 -9.80
N ARG A 127 0.60 -13.74 -11.07
CA ARG A 127 -0.36 -12.72 -11.55
C ARG A 127 -1.76 -12.82 -10.94
N GLY A 128 -2.11 -13.97 -10.36
CA GLY A 128 -3.41 -14.23 -9.74
C GLY A 128 -3.51 -13.94 -8.24
N LEU A 129 -2.43 -13.48 -7.58
CA LEU A 129 -2.47 -13.21 -6.14
C LEU A 129 -3.22 -11.91 -5.86
N VAL A 130 -4.36 -12.03 -5.15
CA VAL A 130 -5.20 -10.91 -4.73
C VAL A 130 -5.05 -10.68 -3.23
N LEU A 131 -4.67 -9.46 -2.86
CA LEU A 131 -4.38 -9.03 -1.50
C LEU A 131 -5.32 -7.90 -1.05
N THR A 132 -5.46 -7.74 0.25
CA THR A 132 -6.07 -6.58 0.92
C THR A 132 -5.13 -6.09 2.02
N CYS A 133 -5.23 -4.81 2.35
CA CYS A 133 -4.45 -4.18 3.42
C CYS A 133 -5.32 -4.05 4.68
N ASN A 134 -4.81 -4.51 5.82
CA ASN A 134 -5.52 -4.47 7.09
C ASN A 134 -5.05 -3.33 8.00
N VAL A 135 -4.20 -2.44 7.49
CA VAL A 135 -3.60 -1.35 8.27
C VAL A 135 -4.44 -0.08 8.15
N SER A 136 -4.63 0.62 9.27
CA SER A 136 -5.41 1.85 9.32
C SER A 136 -4.68 3.01 8.65
N LEU A 137 -5.42 4.05 8.26
CA LEU A 137 -4.82 5.26 7.72
C LEU A 137 -3.92 5.98 8.74
N GLU A 138 -4.26 5.90 10.03
CA GLU A 138 -3.47 6.53 11.11
C GLU A 138 -2.09 5.90 11.22
N ASP A 139 -2.03 4.57 11.19
CA ASP A 139 -0.77 3.81 11.26
C ASP A 139 0.08 4.02 10.01
N VAL A 140 -0.55 4.06 8.83
CA VAL A 140 0.16 4.33 7.57
C VAL A 140 0.68 5.76 7.51
N ARG A 141 -0.09 6.75 7.99
CA ARG A 141 0.38 8.14 8.10
C ARG A 141 1.56 8.25 9.04
N PHE A 142 1.45 7.65 10.22
CA PHE A 142 2.54 7.58 11.18
C PHE A 142 3.82 6.99 10.56
N LEU A 143 3.70 5.85 9.86
CA LEU A 143 4.82 5.22 9.18
C LEU A 143 5.39 6.11 8.07
N SER A 144 4.53 6.72 7.26
CA SER A 144 4.91 7.57 6.14
C SER A 144 5.68 8.80 6.60
N ASP A 145 5.26 9.43 7.70
CA ASP A 145 5.95 10.57 8.30
C ASP A 145 7.35 10.20 8.79
N ARG A 146 7.50 9.01 9.39
CA ARG A 146 8.82 8.49 9.81
C ARG A 146 9.74 8.19 8.65
N MET A 147 9.18 7.79 7.51
CA MET A 147 9.93 7.51 6.28
C MET A 147 10.14 8.73 5.40
N GLN A 148 9.64 9.92 5.81
CA GLN A 148 9.68 11.16 5.03
C GLN A 148 9.03 11.03 3.65
N LEU A 149 8.08 10.09 3.50
CA LEU A 149 7.29 9.93 2.30
C LEU A 149 6.00 10.76 2.45
N PRO A 150 5.73 11.76 1.60
CA PRO A 150 4.52 12.57 1.73
C PRO A 150 3.30 11.81 1.22
N LEU A 151 2.64 11.02 2.08
CA LEU A 151 1.50 10.13 1.73
C LEU A 151 0.40 10.87 0.96
N ALA A 152 0.12 12.12 1.32
CA ALA A 152 -0.91 12.95 0.68
C ALA A 152 -0.69 13.17 -0.82
N ASN A 153 0.56 13.05 -1.32
CA ASN A 153 0.84 13.16 -2.76
C ASN A 153 0.46 11.88 -3.53
N TYR A 154 0.27 10.78 -2.82
CA TYR A 154 0.02 9.45 -3.38
C TYR A 154 -1.39 8.95 -3.15
N LEU A 155 -2.23 9.64 -2.38
CA LEU A 155 -3.64 9.31 -2.22
C LEU A 155 -4.49 10.00 -3.28
N TYR A 156 -5.36 9.23 -3.92
CA TYR A 156 -6.27 9.73 -4.94
C TYR A 156 -7.32 10.68 -4.34
N ASN A 157 -7.46 11.86 -4.94
CA ASN A 157 -8.48 12.84 -4.61
C ASN A 157 -9.25 13.20 -5.90
N PRO A 158 -10.51 12.77 -6.03
CA PRO A 158 -11.35 13.09 -7.19
C PRO A 158 -11.75 14.57 -7.27
#